data_AF-A1TMA4-F1
#
_entry.id   AF-A1TMA4-F1
#
_cell.length_a   1.000
_cell.length_b   1.000
_cell.length_c   1.000
_cell.angle_alpha   90.00
_cell.angle_beta   90.00
_cell.angle_gamma   90.00
#
_symmetry.space_group_name_H-M   'P 1'
#
loop_
_entity.id
_entity.type
_entity.pdbx_description
1 polymer ?
#
loop_
_entity_poly.entity_id
_entity_poly.type
_entity_poly.pdbx_seq_one_letter_code
_entity_poly.pdbx_strand_id
1 'polypeptide(L)'
;MPYVSLNYKNNSAAPVGKWTCAPTSNLQPFGEVPPTNKTGGPNFCGQCVSYVKKVCPSLPGTTQWRKGAQVKDNQSIAPGTAIATFNASGHYEGHAAIYVSQDAAGIKVYDQYVTPPSPKAVGPRVLRWGAHGNSNNGNNFYVIE
;
A
#
# COMPACT_ATOMS: atom_id res chain seq x y z
N MET A 1 -9.34 -13.78 6.45
CA MET A 1 -8.01 -14.36 6.14
C MET A 1 -7.19 -13.26 5.49
N PRO A 2 -5.99 -12.95 6.01
CA PRO A 2 -5.17 -11.86 5.46
C PRO A 2 -4.65 -12.19 4.06
N TYR A 3 -4.56 -11.18 3.21
CA TYR A 3 -3.83 -11.29 1.93
C TYR A 3 -2.35 -11.05 2.17
N VAL A 4 -1.51 -12.03 1.84
CA VAL A 4 -0.06 -11.97 2.09
C VAL A 4 0.71 -12.10 0.79
N SER A 5 1.55 -11.10 0.48
CA SER A 5 2.51 -11.18 -0.61
C SER A 5 3.81 -11.84 -0.12
N LEU A 6 4.29 -12.84 -0.86
CA LEU A 6 5.58 -13.47 -0.60
C LEU A 6 6.75 -12.75 -1.31
N ASN A 7 6.46 -11.93 -2.32
CA ASN A 7 7.47 -11.36 -3.21
C ASN A 7 7.47 -9.81 -3.24
N TYR A 8 6.81 -9.14 -2.30
CA TYR A 8 6.67 -7.68 -2.28
C TYR A 8 7.99 -6.88 -2.38
N LYS A 9 9.12 -7.46 -1.97
CA LYS A 9 10.46 -6.84 -2.10
C LYS A 9 11.10 -7.03 -3.47
N ASN A 10 10.81 -8.14 -4.14
CA ASN A 10 11.52 -8.62 -5.35
C ASN A 10 10.55 -8.87 -6.51
N ASN A 11 9.41 -8.19 -6.53
CA ASN A 11 8.40 -8.37 -7.57
C ASN A 11 8.87 -7.65 -8.85
N SER A 12 9.06 -8.38 -9.94
CA SER A 12 9.53 -7.83 -11.22
C SER A 12 8.55 -6.83 -11.84
N ALA A 13 7.25 -6.97 -11.57
CA ALA A 13 6.21 -6.06 -12.02
C ALA A 13 6.01 -4.87 -11.06
N ALA A 14 6.65 -4.89 -9.89
CA ALA A 14 6.63 -3.81 -8.91
C ALA A 14 7.99 -3.61 -8.22
N PRO A 15 9.05 -3.30 -9.00
CA PRO A 15 10.41 -3.26 -8.46
C PRO A 15 10.63 -2.02 -7.59
N VAL A 16 11.43 -2.19 -6.55
CA VAL A 16 11.84 -1.11 -5.65
C VAL A 16 12.54 0.00 -6.43
N GLY A 17 12.22 1.25 -6.11
CA GLY A 17 12.75 2.44 -6.79
C GLY A 17 12.01 2.82 -8.07
N LYS A 18 11.04 2.01 -8.53
CA LYS A 18 10.20 2.35 -9.69
C LYS A 18 8.74 2.57 -9.31
N TRP A 19 8.00 3.14 -10.24
CA TRP A 19 6.61 3.50 -10.07
C TRP A 19 5.69 2.50 -10.77
N THR A 20 4.92 1.77 -9.99
CA THR A 20 4.10 0.66 -10.48
C THR A 20 2.71 1.13 -10.88
N CYS A 21 2.17 0.57 -11.95
CA CYS A 21 0.78 0.79 -12.39
C CYS A 21 -0.15 -0.31 -11.89
N ALA A 22 -1.46 -0.06 -11.98
CA ALA A 22 -2.46 -1.04 -11.59
C ALA A 22 -2.25 -2.39 -12.34
N PRO A 23 -2.70 -3.52 -11.77
CA PRO A 23 -2.68 -4.81 -12.46
C PRO A 23 -3.36 -4.78 -13.83
N THR A 24 -4.38 -3.94 -14.01
CA THR A 24 -5.13 -3.76 -15.25
C THR A 24 -4.40 -2.95 -16.32
N SER A 25 -3.25 -2.35 -15.99
CA SER A 25 -2.45 -1.56 -16.92
C SER A 25 -1.41 -2.43 -17.62
N ASN A 26 -1.27 -2.23 -18.93
CA ASN A 26 -0.21 -2.84 -19.76
C ASN A 26 1.11 -2.04 -19.71
N LEU A 27 1.17 -0.97 -18.91
CA LEU A 27 2.37 -0.13 -18.80
C LEU A 27 3.40 -0.77 -17.89
N GLN A 28 4.67 -0.67 -18.29
CA GLN A 28 5.82 -1.06 -17.48
C GLN A 28 6.03 -0.07 -16.33
N PRO A 29 6.70 -0.48 -15.24
CA PRO A 29 7.05 0.43 -14.15
C PRO A 29 7.92 1.59 -14.62
N PHE A 30 7.57 2.81 -14.22
CA PHE A 30 8.32 4.02 -14.61
C PHE A 30 9.56 4.20 -13.73
N GLY A 31 10.67 4.64 -14.32
CA GLY A 31 11.89 5.02 -13.58
C GLY A 31 11.78 6.39 -12.91
N GLU A 32 10.87 7.23 -13.38
CA GLU A 32 10.59 8.58 -12.87
C GLU A 32 9.12 8.69 -12.46
N VAL A 33 8.76 9.81 -11.82
CA VAL A 33 7.37 10.08 -11.41
C VAL A 33 6.45 9.96 -12.63
N PRO A 34 5.41 9.09 -12.60
CA PRO A 34 4.54 8.90 -13.74
C PRO A 34 3.84 10.21 -14.11
N PRO A 35 3.66 10.50 -15.40
CA PRO A 35 2.98 11.71 -15.83
C PRO A 35 1.52 11.69 -15.37
N THR A 36 0.97 12.87 -15.06
CA THR A 36 -0.37 13.01 -14.46
C THR A 36 -1.49 12.34 -15.26
N ASN A 37 -1.37 12.27 -16.59
CA ASN A 37 -2.32 11.56 -17.45
C ASN A 37 -2.28 10.02 -17.31
N LYS A 38 -1.31 9.46 -16.58
CA LYS A 38 -1.19 8.03 -16.28
C LYS A 38 -1.44 7.70 -14.81
N THR A 39 -1.45 8.70 -13.92
CA THR A 39 -1.68 8.49 -12.48
C THR A 39 -3.16 8.26 -12.12
N GLY A 40 -4.07 8.56 -13.04
CA GLY A 40 -5.50 8.27 -12.95
C GLY A 40 -6.01 7.35 -14.06
N GLY A 41 -7.34 7.34 -14.25
CA GLY A 41 -8.00 6.54 -15.28
C GLY A 41 -7.75 5.05 -15.11
N PRO A 42 -7.64 4.26 -16.20
CA PRO A 42 -7.49 2.80 -16.10
C PRO A 42 -6.10 2.35 -15.59
N ASN A 43 -5.11 3.26 -15.54
CA ASN A 43 -3.72 2.91 -15.29
C ASN A 43 -3.31 3.04 -13.82
N PHE A 44 -3.79 4.09 -13.14
CA PHE A 44 -3.48 4.38 -11.73
C PHE A 44 -1.98 4.25 -11.40
N CYS A 45 -1.10 4.72 -12.29
CA CYS A 45 0.34 4.61 -12.09
C CYS A 45 0.82 5.42 -10.89
N GLY A 46 1.61 4.78 -10.03
CA GLY A 46 2.13 5.40 -8.81
C GLY A 46 1.15 5.52 -7.64
N GLN A 47 -0.06 4.97 -7.76
CA GLN A 47 -1.00 4.90 -6.64
C GLN A 47 -0.62 3.79 -5.65
N CYS A 48 -0.89 3.99 -4.36
CA CYS A 48 -0.57 3.00 -3.32
C CYS A 48 -1.28 1.66 -3.54
N VAL A 49 -2.57 1.71 -3.88
CA VAL A 49 -3.39 0.53 -4.22
C VAL A 49 -2.82 -0.23 -5.41
N SER A 50 -2.24 0.46 -6.40
CA SER A 50 -1.65 -0.18 -7.58
C SER A 50 -0.48 -1.08 -7.21
N TYR A 51 0.39 -0.63 -6.30
CA TYR A 51 1.48 -1.45 -5.78
C TYR A 51 0.95 -2.66 -5.02
N VAL A 52 0.07 -2.43 -4.04
CA VAL A 52 -0.47 -3.49 -3.17
C VAL A 52 -1.18 -4.57 -3.99
N LYS A 53 -2.04 -4.20 -4.95
CA LYS A 53 -2.69 -5.17 -5.83
C LYS A 53 -1.74 -5.87 -6.80
N LYS A 54 -0.64 -5.22 -7.21
CA LYS A 54 0.36 -5.85 -8.10
C LYS A 54 1.14 -6.94 -7.36
N VAL A 55 1.45 -6.74 -6.09
CA VAL A 55 2.21 -7.73 -5.28
C VAL A 55 1.31 -8.74 -4.55
N CYS A 56 0.02 -8.46 -4.41
CA CYS A 56 -1.01 -9.37 -3.91
C CYS A 56 -2.10 -9.58 -4.98
N PRO A 57 -1.89 -10.45 -5.99
CA PRO A 57 -2.81 -10.61 -7.11
C PRO A 57 -4.19 -11.18 -6.72
N SER A 58 -4.29 -11.82 -5.55
CA SER A 58 -5.55 -12.32 -5.01
C SER A 58 -6.40 -11.24 -4.33
N LEU A 59 -5.90 -10.01 -4.20
CA LEU A 59 -6.68 -8.91 -3.62
C LEU A 59 -7.83 -8.51 -4.55
N PRO A 60 -9.07 -8.42 -4.03
CA PRO A 60 -10.21 -7.98 -4.83
C PRO A 60 -10.20 -6.46 -5.05
N GLY A 61 -11.26 -5.94 -5.68
CA GLY A 61 -11.50 -4.50 -5.78
C GLY A 61 -11.52 -3.83 -4.40
N THR A 62 -11.12 -2.55 -4.32
CA THR A 62 -11.06 -1.82 -3.03
C THR A 62 -12.43 -1.69 -2.37
N THR A 63 -13.51 -1.75 -3.15
CA THR A 63 -14.89 -1.79 -2.67
C THR A 63 -15.25 -3.07 -1.90
N GLN A 64 -14.46 -4.13 -2.07
CA GLN A 64 -14.66 -5.42 -1.43
C GLN A 64 -13.72 -5.62 -0.22
N TRP A 65 -12.78 -4.71 0.01
CA TRP A 65 -11.85 -4.79 1.13
C TRP A 65 -12.59 -4.55 2.43
N ARG A 66 -12.38 -5.45 3.40
CA ARG A 66 -12.96 -5.34 4.74
C ARG A 66 -11.88 -4.97 5.74
N LYS A 67 -12.28 -4.18 6.73
CA LYS A 67 -11.47 -3.81 7.88
C LYS A 67 -11.29 -5.03 8.79
N GLY A 68 -10.11 -5.63 8.78
CA GLY A 68 -9.74 -6.74 9.65
C GLY A 68 -9.12 -6.29 10.97
N ALA A 69 -8.21 -7.11 11.49
CA ALA A 69 -7.50 -6.85 12.74
C ALA A 69 -6.68 -5.54 12.68
N GLN A 70 -6.64 -4.82 13.80
CA GLN A 70 -5.80 -3.63 13.94
C GLN A 70 -4.32 -4.03 13.87
N VAL A 71 -3.52 -3.22 13.16
CA VAL A 71 -2.08 -3.48 13.03
C VAL A 71 -1.35 -3.15 14.32
N LYS A 72 -1.66 -1.98 14.89
CA LYS A 72 -1.03 -1.51 16.12
C LYS A 72 -1.14 -2.56 17.23
N ASP A 73 -0.02 -2.83 17.89
CA ASP A 73 0.14 -3.77 19.01
C ASP A 73 -0.10 -5.25 18.63
N ASN A 74 -0.40 -5.56 17.37
CA ASN A 74 -0.60 -6.92 16.88
C ASN A 74 0.70 -7.51 16.31
N GLN A 75 1.45 -8.20 17.16
CA GLN A 75 2.74 -8.81 16.79
C GLN A 75 2.61 -10.09 15.97
N SER A 76 1.40 -10.63 15.82
CA SER A 76 1.14 -11.88 15.08
C SER A 76 0.98 -11.68 13.57
N ILE A 77 1.04 -10.43 13.07
CA ILE A 77 0.90 -10.13 11.65
C ILE A 77 2.16 -10.58 10.91
N ALA A 78 1.97 -11.44 9.90
CA ALA A 78 3.06 -11.90 9.05
C ALA A 78 3.59 -10.77 8.15
N PRO A 79 4.91 -10.65 7.96
CA PRO A 79 5.49 -9.82 6.90
C PRO A 79 4.90 -10.18 5.53
N GLY A 80 4.61 -9.17 4.71
CA GLY A 80 3.92 -9.34 3.43
C GLY A 80 2.41 -9.14 3.49
N THR A 81 1.81 -9.03 4.69
CA THR A 81 0.38 -8.80 4.85
C THR A 81 -0.04 -7.45 4.26
N ALA A 82 -1.10 -7.44 3.46
CA ALA A 82 -1.69 -6.22 2.94
C ALA A 82 -2.49 -5.50 4.03
N ILE A 83 -2.21 -4.22 4.21
CA ILE A 83 -2.83 -3.36 5.22
C ILE A 83 -3.34 -2.08 4.57
N ALA A 84 -4.40 -1.51 5.14
CA ALA A 84 -4.95 -0.26 4.65
C ALA A 84 -5.62 0.54 5.77
N THR A 85 -5.89 1.81 5.49
CA THR A 85 -6.76 2.65 6.30
C THR A 85 -8.22 2.51 5.83
N PHE A 86 -9.13 2.60 6.79
CA PHE A 86 -10.57 2.45 6.58
C PHE A 86 -11.32 3.59 7.28
N ASN A 87 -12.42 4.03 6.68
CA ASN A 87 -13.28 5.06 7.27
C ASN A 87 -14.15 4.50 8.41
N ALA A 88 -15.00 5.36 9.00
CA ALA A 88 -15.86 4.99 10.12
C ALA A 88 -16.86 3.86 9.76
N SER A 89 -17.26 3.76 8.50
CA SER A 89 -18.12 2.69 7.98
C SER A 89 -17.37 1.40 7.64
N GLY A 90 -16.04 1.37 7.85
CA GLY A 90 -15.21 0.19 7.56
C GLY A 90 -14.87 0.02 6.09
N HIS A 91 -15.06 1.04 5.25
CA HIS A 91 -14.71 1.01 3.83
C HIS A 91 -13.30 1.57 3.63
N TYR A 92 -12.58 1.06 2.61
CA TYR A 92 -11.25 1.56 2.26
C TYR A 92 -11.27 3.07 2.02
N GLU A 93 -10.41 3.79 2.73
CA GLU A 93 -10.25 5.24 2.57
C GLU A 93 -8.85 5.64 3.01
N GLY A 94 -8.10 6.34 2.15
CA GLY A 94 -6.76 6.83 2.44
C GLY A 94 -5.68 6.03 1.72
N HIS A 95 -4.98 5.15 2.44
CA HIS A 95 -3.75 4.52 1.96
C HIS A 95 -3.73 3.01 2.15
N ALA A 96 -2.98 2.33 1.29
CA ALA A 96 -2.72 0.91 1.34
C ALA A 96 -1.22 0.65 1.28
N ALA A 97 -0.75 -0.35 2.03
CA ALA A 97 0.66 -0.71 2.08
C ALA A 97 0.84 -2.21 2.33
N ILE A 98 2.08 -2.69 2.19
CA ILE A 98 2.47 -4.05 2.59
C ILE A 98 3.23 -3.97 3.91
N TYR A 99 2.70 -4.61 4.95
CA TYR A 99 3.30 -4.71 6.26
C TYR A 99 4.62 -5.50 6.21
N VAL A 100 5.65 -5.03 6.90
CA VAL A 100 6.90 -5.77 7.10
C VAL A 100 7.06 -6.14 8.57
N SER A 101 6.98 -5.15 9.45
CA SER A 101 7.09 -5.30 10.89
C SER A 101 6.57 -4.04 11.57
N GLN A 102 6.58 -4.01 12.90
CA GLN A 102 6.30 -2.81 13.67
C GLN A 102 7.19 -2.73 14.91
N ASP A 103 7.42 -1.52 15.39
CA ASP A 103 8.16 -1.24 16.62
C ASP A 103 7.62 0.02 17.31
N ALA A 104 8.30 0.51 18.34
CA ALA A 104 7.90 1.70 19.08
C ALA A 104 7.82 2.98 18.21
N ALA A 105 8.44 3.02 17.03
CA ALA A 105 8.40 4.19 16.15
C ALA A 105 7.21 4.16 15.18
N GLY A 106 6.77 2.98 14.75
CA GLY A 106 5.72 2.86 13.75
C GLY A 106 5.61 1.49 13.10
N ILE A 107 4.84 1.45 12.02
CA ILE A 107 4.77 0.31 11.11
C ILE A 107 5.83 0.48 10.03
N LYS A 108 6.70 -0.53 9.86
CA LYS A 108 7.59 -0.63 8.70
C LYS A 108 6.82 -1.27 7.55
N VAL A 109 6.73 -0.56 6.43
CA VAL A 109 5.96 -0.99 5.26
C VAL A 109 6.75 -0.86 3.97
N TYR A 110 6.27 -1.52 2.93
CA TYR A 110 6.53 -1.13 1.55
C TYR A 110 5.29 -0.46 0.97
N ASP A 111 5.48 0.70 0.34
CA ASP A 111 4.44 1.41 -0.37
C ASP A 111 4.99 2.28 -1.51
N GLN A 112 4.08 2.91 -2.23
CA GLN A 112 4.34 3.98 -3.19
C GLN A 112 3.19 5.00 -3.10
N TYR A 113 3.43 6.25 -3.51
CA TYR A 113 2.37 7.24 -3.67
C TYR A 113 2.85 8.39 -4.56
N VAL A 114 2.06 8.75 -5.56
CA VAL A 114 2.40 9.80 -6.53
C VAL A 114 1.87 11.18 -6.14
N THR A 115 1.06 11.23 -5.08
CA THR A 115 0.42 12.47 -4.62
C THR A 115 1.47 13.49 -4.15
N PRO A 116 1.41 14.74 -4.63
CA PRO A 116 2.23 15.84 -4.12
C PRO A 116 2.05 16.06 -2.60
N PRO A 117 3.02 16.68 -1.90
CA PRO A 117 4.22 17.33 -2.44
C PRO A 117 5.45 16.42 -2.58
N SER A 118 5.43 15.21 -2.00
CA SER A 118 6.61 14.36 -1.85
C SER A 118 6.42 12.96 -2.45
N PRO A 119 6.22 12.85 -3.77
CA PRO A 119 5.99 11.57 -4.45
C PRO A 119 7.09 10.56 -4.11
N LYS A 120 6.70 9.31 -3.83
CA LYS A 120 7.60 8.21 -3.51
C LYS A 120 7.30 6.99 -4.38
N ALA A 121 8.34 6.51 -5.07
CA ALA A 121 8.34 5.23 -5.77
C ALA A 121 8.22 4.04 -4.78
N VAL A 122 8.05 2.82 -5.30
CA VAL A 122 8.01 1.61 -4.47
C VAL A 122 9.22 1.55 -3.56
N GLY A 123 9.02 1.43 -2.27
CA GLY A 123 10.12 1.20 -1.34
C GLY A 123 9.72 1.22 0.12
N PRO A 124 10.70 0.99 1.02
CA PRO A 124 10.43 0.95 2.45
C PRO A 124 10.07 2.34 2.99
N ARG A 125 9.12 2.38 3.93
CA ARG A 125 8.72 3.57 4.69
C ARG A 125 8.33 3.18 6.12
N VAL A 126 8.47 4.13 7.05
CA VAL A 126 7.92 4.01 8.40
C VAL A 126 6.66 4.88 8.50
N LEU A 127 5.52 4.25 8.78
CA LEU A 127 4.27 4.92 9.14
C LEU A 127 4.30 5.17 10.64
N ARG A 128 4.64 6.40 11.04
CA ARG A 128 4.82 6.75 12.45
C ARG A 128 3.50 6.66 13.22
N TRP A 129 3.56 6.19 14.45
CA TRP A 129 2.42 6.27 15.36
C TRP A 129 2.04 7.73 15.61
N GLY A 130 0.75 8.05 15.58
CA GLY A 130 0.26 9.41 15.85
C GLY A 130 0.62 10.43 14.78
N ALA A 131 1.08 10.01 13.60
CA ALA A 131 1.38 10.96 12.51
C ALA A 131 0.12 11.72 12.08
N HIS A 132 0.30 12.93 11.55
CA HIS A 132 -0.80 13.74 11.05
C HIS A 132 -1.41 13.15 9.76
N GLY A 133 -2.74 13.16 9.68
CA GLY A 133 -3.51 12.66 8.54
C GLY A 133 -3.69 11.14 8.55
N ASN A 134 -4.83 10.68 8.01
CA ASN A 134 -5.22 9.26 8.04
C ASN A 134 -4.17 8.35 7.36
N SER A 135 -3.75 8.72 6.15
CA SER A 135 -2.88 7.91 5.28
C SER A 135 -1.46 7.67 5.81
N ASN A 136 -0.98 8.47 6.75
CA ASN A 136 0.39 8.37 7.28
C ASN A 136 0.43 7.92 8.74
N ASN A 137 -0.71 7.92 9.43
CA ASN A 137 -0.79 7.55 10.83
C ASN A 137 -0.84 6.03 10.99
N GLY A 138 0.23 5.46 11.54
CA GLY A 138 0.31 4.03 11.80
C GLY A 138 -0.87 3.51 12.64
N ASN A 139 -1.43 4.33 13.52
CA ASN A 139 -2.56 3.93 14.38
C ASN A 139 -3.82 3.52 13.61
N ASN A 140 -3.95 4.00 12.36
CA ASN A 140 -5.16 3.88 11.57
C ASN A 140 -5.13 2.71 10.57
N PHE A 141 -4.06 1.90 10.59
CA PHE A 141 -3.92 0.77 9.67
C PHE A 141 -4.52 -0.51 10.26
N TYR A 142 -5.23 -1.22 9.40
CA TYR A 142 -5.86 -2.50 9.65
C TYR A 142 -5.45 -3.49 8.56
N VAL A 143 -5.45 -4.78 8.90
CA VAL A 143 -5.31 -5.87 7.94
C VAL A 143 -6.48 -5.83 6.95
N ILE A 144 -6.19 -6.06 5.67
CA ILE A 144 -7.21 -6.21 4.63
C ILE A 144 -7.71 -7.66 4.63
N GLU A 145 -9.03 -7.83 4.66
CA GLU A 145 -9.73 -9.13 4.53
C GLU A 145 -10.78 -9.14 3.40
#